data_AF-A0A1X1STA1-F1
#
_entry.id   AF-A0A1X1STA1-F1
#
_cell.length_a   1.000
_cell.length_b   1.000
_cell.length_c   1.000
_cell.angle_alpha   90.00
_cell.angle_beta   90.00
_cell.angle_gamma   90.00
#
_symmetry.space_group_name_H-M   'P 1'
#
loop_
_entity.id
_entity.type
_entity.pdbx_description
1 polymer ?
#
loop_
_entity_poly.entity_id
_entity_poly.type
_entity_poly.pdbx_seq_one_letter_code
_entity_poly.pdbx_strand_id
1 'polypeptide(L)'
;MTTATDTQDAAPAPTSTDTAETPTAGTEPQGLTENGSQPESDTTEQEGEPKGRAANYRKRAQDAEAKVAEVEAQSAELTATVERLQRLHVEQVVTATGLKPAAVFAVAELADLLDEQGLPDHDKITAAITAAQEQLGAARRPEAVRRERQLLSGAGAPPTGPKPNAWAGAFGPRDPD
;
A
#
# COMPACT_ATOMS: atom_id res chain seq x y z
N MET A 1 -18.24 -21.75 65.29
CA MET A 1 -18.46 -20.52 66.07
C MET A 1 -18.54 -19.37 65.08
N THR A 2 -19.71 -18.73 65.02
CA THR A 2 -20.07 -17.55 64.23
C THR A 2 -19.67 -16.28 64.99
N THR A 3 -19.19 -15.25 64.28
CA THR A 3 -19.59 -13.84 64.48
C THR A 3 -19.22 -13.03 63.24
N ALA A 4 -20.22 -12.34 62.70
CA ALA A 4 -20.16 -11.31 61.66
C ALA A 4 -20.17 -9.91 62.29
N THR A 5 -19.64 -8.91 61.58
CA THR A 5 -19.96 -7.47 61.66
C THR A 5 -19.37 -6.88 60.36
N ASP A 6 -20.10 -6.54 59.30
CA ASP A 6 -21.35 -5.80 59.07
C ASP A 6 -21.20 -4.26 59.09
N THR A 7 -21.53 -3.65 57.94
CA THR A 7 -22.24 -2.37 57.75
C THR A 7 -21.48 -1.06 58.06
N GLN A 8 -21.58 0.03 57.29
CA GLN A 8 -22.28 0.40 56.04
C GLN A 8 -21.95 1.90 55.78
N ASP A 9 -22.30 2.38 54.58
CA ASP A 9 -22.76 3.76 54.30
C ASP A 9 -21.69 4.86 54.17
N ALA A 10 -21.73 5.79 53.22
CA ALA A 10 -22.81 6.17 52.31
C ALA A 10 -22.25 6.86 51.04
N ALA A 11 -22.98 6.66 49.95
CA ALA A 11 -22.96 7.33 48.64
C ALA A 11 -23.37 8.84 48.75
N PRO A 12 -23.61 9.64 47.68
CA PRO A 12 -23.74 9.31 46.26
C PRO A 12 -23.14 10.31 45.24
N ALA A 13 -23.23 9.92 43.96
CA ALA A 13 -23.07 10.78 42.78
C ALA A 13 -24.17 11.85 42.67
N PRO A 14 -24.00 12.83 41.77
CA PRO A 14 -25.10 13.22 40.91
C PRO A 14 -24.80 12.96 39.44
N THR A 15 -25.71 12.20 38.85
CA THR A 15 -26.12 12.24 37.45
C THR A 15 -26.51 13.66 37.04
N SER A 16 -26.12 14.09 35.85
CA SER A 16 -26.86 15.09 35.07
C SER A 16 -27.17 14.52 33.70
N THR A 17 -28.38 13.96 33.61
CA THR A 17 -29.17 13.91 32.39
C THR A 17 -29.93 15.22 32.33
N ASP A 18 -29.94 15.88 31.17
CA ASP A 18 -31.16 16.29 30.44
C ASP A 18 -31.00 17.61 29.66
N THR A 19 -31.76 17.62 28.57
CA THR A 19 -32.37 18.74 27.87
C THR A 19 -31.64 19.32 26.65
N ALA A 20 -32.25 19.01 25.51
CA ALA A 20 -32.07 19.58 24.19
C ALA A 20 -32.29 21.09 24.14
N GLU A 21 -31.63 21.76 23.18
CA GLU A 21 -32.24 22.87 22.45
C GLU A 21 -31.61 23.00 21.04
N THR A 22 -32.46 22.84 20.03
CA THR A 22 -32.31 23.44 18.70
C THR A 22 -33.15 24.72 18.70
N PRO A 23 -32.60 25.86 18.28
CA PRO A 23 -33.10 26.55 17.07
C PRO A 23 -31.92 27.23 16.31
N THR A 24 -31.99 27.79 15.10
CA THR A 24 -32.90 27.81 13.95
C THR A 24 -32.15 28.65 12.90
N ALA A 25 -32.20 28.20 11.65
CA ALA A 25 -32.11 28.94 10.38
C ALA A 25 -31.06 30.06 10.13
N GLY A 26 -30.43 29.94 8.96
CA GLY A 26 -30.34 31.07 8.03
C GLY A 26 -28.94 31.57 7.70
N THR A 27 -28.30 31.01 6.67
CA THR A 27 -27.61 31.82 5.65
C THR A 27 -27.59 31.01 4.36
N GLU A 28 -28.54 31.37 3.49
CA GLU A 28 -28.59 31.02 2.07
C GLU A 28 -27.29 31.46 1.38
N PRO A 29 -26.69 30.66 0.47
CA PRO A 29 -25.86 31.25 -0.57
C PRO A 29 -26.80 31.97 -1.55
N GLN A 30 -26.82 33.30 -1.47
CA GLN A 30 -27.46 34.15 -2.48
C GLN A 30 -26.86 33.84 -3.85
N GLY A 31 -27.76 33.57 -4.80
CA GLY A 31 -27.43 33.35 -6.19
C GLY A 31 -26.93 34.59 -6.91
N LEU A 32 -26.17 34.33 -7.97
CA LEU A 32 -26.05 35.17 -9.16
C LEU A 32 -26.02 34.21 -10.37
N THR A 33 -27.24 34.00 -10.87
CA THR A 33 -27.68 33.91 -12.27
C THR A 33 -26.71 33.56 -13.40
N GLU A 34 -27.21 32.62 -14.21
CA GLU A 34 -27.16 32.56 -15.69
C GLU A 34 -25.80 32.58 -16.39
N ASN A 35 -25.39 31.39 -16.87
CA ASN A 35 -25.28 31.23 -18.32
C ASN A 35 -25.51 29.78 -18.73
N GLY A 36 -26.40 29.61 -19.70
CA GLY A 36 -27.01 28.34 -20.06
C GLY A 36 -26.08 27.38 -20.79
N SER A 37 -26.35 26.10 -20.57
CA SER A 37 -26.48 25.06 -21.61
C SER A 37 -26.80 23.75 -20.90
N GLN A 38 -28.05 23.65 -20.45
CA GLN A 38 -28.61 22.38 -20.01
C GLN A 38 -29.10 21.68 -21.29
N PRO A 39 -28.64 20.45 -21.62
CA PRO A 39 -29.32 19.69 -22.64
C PRO A 39 -30.70 19.36 -22.10
N GLU A 40 -31.74 19.89 -22.76
CA GLU A 40 -33.12 19.55 -22.49
C GLU A 40 -33.28 18.04 -22.63
N SER A 41 -33.30 17.34 -21.51
CA SER A 41 -33.86 16.01 -21.42
C SER A 41 -35.34 16.24 -21.14
N ASP A 42 -36.05 16.51 -22.23
CA ASP A 42 -37.49 16.56 -22.35
C ASP A 42 -38.12 15.42 -21.54
N THR A 43 -38.42 15.71 -20.27
CA THR A 43 -39.14 14.78 -19.40
C THR A 43 -40.59 15.02 -19.69
N THR A 44 -41.00 14.54 -20.86
CA THR A 44 -42.39 14.33 -21.18
C THR A 44 -42.93 13.37 -20.12
N GLU A 45 -43.75 13.91 -19.23
CA GLU A 45 -44.69 13.17 -18.40
C GLU A 45 -45.64 12.42 -19.34
N GLN A 46 -45.17 11.32 -19.92
CA GLN A 46 -45.99 10.42 -20.69
C GLN A 46 -46.55 9.38 -19.73
N GLU A 47 -47.78 9.64 -19.29
CA GLU A 47 -48.72 8.61 -18.86
C GLU A 47 -48.81 7.54 -19.95
N GLY A 48 -47.94 6.53 -19.87
CA GLY A 48 -47.80 5.49 -20.89
C GLY A 48 -47.21 4.20 -20.30
N GLU A 49 -48.11 3.33 -19.84
CA GLU A 49 -47.94 1.91 -19.47
C GLU A 49 -46.82 1.48 -18.46
N PRO A 50 -47.13 0.56 -17.52
CA PRO A 50 -46.18 0.02 -16.53
C PRO A 50 -45.04 -0.84 -17.10
N LYS A 51 -44.97 -1.08 -18.42
CA LYS A 51 -44.02 -2.01 -19.05
C LYS A 51 -42.57 -1.48 -19.14
N GLY A 52 -42.38 -0.17 -19.30
CA GLY A 52 -41.04 0.42 -19.46
C GLY A 52 -40.22 0.51 -18.16
N ARG A 53 -40.88 0.80 -17.04
CA ARG A 53 -40.22 0.94 -15.73
C ARG A 53 -39.60 -0.37 -15.26
N ALA A 54 -40.31 -1.48 -15.41
CA ALA A 54 -39.82 -2.81 -15.03
C ALA A 54 -38.58 -3.24 -15.83
N ALA A 55 -38.52 -2.91 -17.13
CA ALA A 55 -37.35 -3.18 -17.97
C ALA A 55 -36.13 -2.35 -17.52
N ASN A 56 -36.35 -1.06 -17.19
CA ASN A 56 -35.30 -0.18 -16.69
C ASN A 56 -34.73 -0.65 -15.34
N TYR A 57 -35.57 -1.17 -14.43
CA TYR A 57 -35.10 -1.74 -13.17
C TYR A 57 -34.25 -3.00 -13.37
N ARG A 58 -34.63 -3.90 -14.29
CA ARG A 58 -33.82 -5.08 -14.63
C ARG A 58 -32.47 -4.71 -15.20
N LYS A 59 -32.44 -3.74 -16.13
CA LYS A 59 -31.20 -3.24 -16.71
C LYS A 59 -30.29 -2.63 -15.64
N ARG A 60 -30.85 -1.81 -14.73
CA ARG A 60 -30.09 -1.22 -13.61
C ARG A 60 -29.54 -2.29 -12.65
N ALA A 61 -30.29 -3.36 -12.39
CA ALA A 61 -29.81 -4.47 -11.56
C ALA A 61 -28.64 -5.20 -12.23
N GLN A 62 -28.76 -5.52 -13.52
CA GLN A 62 -27.68 -6.15 -14.29
C GLN A 62 -26.44 -5.25 -14.37
N ASP A 63 -26.61 -3.95 -14.60
CA ASP A 63 -25.51 -2.98 -14.63
C ASP A 63 -24.83 -2.86 -13.25
N ALA A 64 -25.59 -2.97 -12.15
CA ALA A 64 -25.04 -2.95 -10.79
C ALA A 64 -24.27 -4.23 -10.47
N GLU A 65 -24.81 -5.40 -10.82
CA GLU A 65 -24.14 -6.69 -10.68
C GLU A 65 -22.84 -6.74 -11.50
N ALA A 66 -22.86 -6.24 -12.74
CA ALA A 66 -21.67 -6.16 -13.57
C ALA A 66 -20.59 -5.26 -12.97
N LYS A 67 -20.97 -4.12 -12.39
CA LYS A 67 -20.04 -3.21 -11.70
C LYS A 67 -19.44 -3.84 -10.44
N VAL A 68 -20.24 -4.58 -9.66
CA VAL A 68 -19.72 -5.29 -8.48
C VAL A 68 -18.70 -6.33 -8.91
N ALA A 69 -19.01 -7.13 -9.93
CA ALA A 69 -18.07 -8.12 -10.46
C ALA A 69 -16.77 -7.49 -10.99
N GLU A 70 -16.86 -6.33 -11.66
CA GLU A 70 -15.69 -5.59 -12.12
C GLU A 70 -14.83 -5.09 -10.94
N VAL A 71 -15.45 -4.51 -9.92
CA VAL A 71 -14.74 -4.03 -8.72
C VAL A 71 -14.09 -5.18 -7.96
N GLU A 72 -14.76 -6.32 -7.83
CA GLU A 72 -14.19 -7.51 -7.19
C GLU A 72 -12.98 -8.05 -7.97
N ALA A 73 -13.06 -8.09 -9.30
CA ALA A 73 -11.95 -8.50 -10.15
C ALA A 73 -10.76 -7.54 -10.03
N GLN A 74 -11.01 -6.22 -10.05
CA GLN A 74 -9.98 -5.19 -9.85
C GLN A 74 -9.37 -5.28 -8.45
N SER A 75 -10.19 -5.51 -7.43
CA SER A 75 -9.70 -5.70 -6.06
C SER A 75 -8.79 -6.92 -5.96
N ALA A 76 -9.18 -8.06 -6.56
CA ALA A 76 -8.37 -9.27 -6.54
C ALA A 76 -7.02 -9.09 -7.28
N GLU A 77 -7.01 -8.35 -8.38
CA GLU A 77 -5.78 -8.00 -9.09
C GLU A 77 -4.89 -7.10 -8.23
N LEU A 78 -5.46 -6.05 -7.64
CA LEU A 78 -4.73 -5.13 -6.77
C LEU A 78 -4.14 -5.85 -5.55
N THR A 79 -4.91 -6.71 -4.88
CA THR A 79 -4.39 -7.51 -3.76
C THR A 79 -3.22 -8.39 -4.18
N ALA A 80 -3.32 -9.06 -5.34
CA ALA A 80 -2.23 -9.87 -5.86
C ALA A 80 -0.97 -9.05 -6.21
N THR A 81 -1.13 -7.81 -6.68
CA THR A 81 0.01 -6.91 -6.93
C THR A 81 0.66 -6.43 -5.63
N VAL A 82 -0.15 -6.09 -4.62
CA VAL A 82 0.34 -5.64 -3.30
C VAL A 82 1.12 -6.76 -2.62
N GLU A 83 0.57 -7.97 -2.58
CA GLU A 83 1.26 -9.15 -2.01
C GLU A 83 2.60 -9.40 -2.69
N ARG A 84 2.66 -9.27 -4.03
CA ARG A 84 3.91 -9.45 -4.78
C ARG A 84 4.96 -8.40 -4.41
N LEU A 85 4.54 -7.14 -4.27
CA LEU A 85 5.44 -6.05 -3.89
C LEU A 85 5.92 -6.19 -2.44
N GLN A 86 5.03 -6.53 -1.52
CA GLN A 86 5.36 -6.80 -0.12
C GLN A 86 6.38 -7.93 -0.02
N ARG A 87 6.14 -9.03 -0.73
CA ARG A 87 7.07 -10.16 -0.79
C ARG A 87 8.44 -9.75 -1.31
N LEU A 88 8.50 -9.00 -2.42
CA LEU A 88 9.77 -8.51 -2.96
C LEU A 88 10.51 -7.60 -1.96
N HIS A 89 9.79 -6.78 -1.22
CA HIS A 89 10.39 -5.88 -0.25
C HIS A 89 10.96 -6.64 0.95
N VAL A 90 10.23 -7.63 1.49
CA VAL A 90 10.73 -8.54 2.53
C VAL A 90 11.95 -9.32 2.02
N GLU A 91 11.91 -9.83 0.78
CA GLU A 91 13.05 -10.52 0.17
C GLU A 91 14.30 -9.63 0.10
N GLN A 92 14.17 -8.35 -0.23
CA GLN A 92 15.28 -7.39 -0.24
C GLN A 92 15.87 -7.17 1.15
N VAL A 93 15.03 -7.00 2.17
CA VAL A 93 15.49 -6.83 3.56
C VAL A 93 16.22 -8.08 4.05
N VAL A 94 15.65 -9.27 3.80
CA VAL A 94 16.27 -10.54 4.21
C VAL A 94 17.57 -10.79 3.46
N THR A 95 17.65 -10.53 2.16
CA THR A 95 18.90 -10.69 1.39
C THR A 95 20.00 -9.75 1.86
N ALA A 96 19.68 -8.53 2.31
CA ALA A 96 20.65 -7.62 2.90
C ALA A 96 21.29 -8.20 4.18
N THR A 97 20.57 -9.04 4.92
CA THR A 97 21.14 -9.77 6.06
C THR A 97 22.04 -10.95 5.66
N GLY A 98 22.13 -11.28 4.38
CA GLY A 98 22.96 -12.39 3.88
C GLY A 98 22.30 -13.77 4.01
N LEU A 99 21.01 -13.83 4.35
CA LEU A 99 20.23 -15.06 4.37
C LEU A 99 19.43 -15.26 3.08
N LYS A 100 19.12 -16.52 2.79
CA LYS A 100 18.21 -16.85 1.69
C LYS A 100 16.77 -16.56 2.13
N PRO A 101 15.98 -15.76 1.38
CA PRO A 101 14.59 -15.48 1.74
C PRO A 101 13.74 -16.73 1.87
N ALA A 102 14.02 -17.77 1.08
CA ALA A 102 13.36 -19.07 1.18
C ALA A 102 13.49 -19.73 2.57
N ALA A 103 14.54 -19.43 3.33
CA ALA A 103 14.69 -19.93 4.70
C ALA A 103 13.78 -19.18 5.69
N VAL A 104 13.56 -17.88 5.48
CA VAL A 104 12.66 -17.07 6.32
C VAL A 104 11.21 -17.42 6.04
N PHE A 105 10.83 -17.56 4.76
CA PHE A 105 9.47 -17.98 4.36
C PHE A 105 9.14 -19.44 4.68
N ALA A 106 10.12 -20.25 5.07
CA ALA A 106 9.87 -21.61 5.56
C ALA A 106 9.44 -21.63 7.03
N VAL A 107 9.69 -20.55 7.78
CA VAL A 107 9.41 -20.45 9.22
C VAL A 107 8.30 -19.44 9.52
N ALA A 108 8.12 -18.42 8.68
CA ALA A 108 7.11 -17.39 8.85
C ALA A 108 6.33 -17.12 7.56
N GLU A 109 5.04 -16.85 7.69
CA GLU A 109 4.21 -16.38 6.58
C GLU A 109 4.44 -14.90 6.31
N LEU A 110 4.10 -14.42 5.11
CA LEU A 110 4.29 -13.01 4.74
C LEU A 110 3.56 -12.06 5.71
N ALA A 111 2.33 -12.41 6.14
CA ALA A 111 1.54 -11.59 7.05
C ALA A 111 2.21 -11.37 8.41
N ASP A 112 2.95 -12.37 8.91
CA ASP A 112 3.65 -12.29 10.20
C ASP A 112 4.93 -11.43 10.13
N LEU A 113 5.41 -11.11 8.92
CA LEU A 113 6.59 -10.30 8.69
C LEU A 113 6.25 -8.82 8.41
N LEU A 114 4.97 -8.50 8.34
CA LEU A 114 4.48 -7.15 8.08
C LEU A 114 3.96 -6.49 9.37
N ASP A 115 3.96 -5.17 9.37
CA ASP A 115 3.27 -4.35 10.36
C ASP A 115 1.78 -4.19 10.03
N GLU A 116 1.05 -3.46 10.87
CA GLU A 116 -0.38 -3.19 10.68
C GLU A 116 -0.67 -2.35 9.42
N GLN A 117 0.36 -1.71 8.88
CA GLN A 117 0.32 -0.88 7.69
C GLN A 117 0.69 -1.68 6.42
N GLY A 118 1.03 -2.96 6.55
CA GLY A 118 1.43 -3.84 5.45
C GLY A 118 2.84 -3.57 4.93
N LEU A 119 3.70 -2.90 5.71
CA LEU A 119 5.12 -2.68 5.46
C LEU A 119 5.96 -3.73 6.22
N PRO A 120 7.20 -4.01 5.81
CA PRO A 120 8.06 -4.97 6.50
C PRO A 120 8.44 -4.46 7.89
N ASP A 121 8.10 -5.25 8.91
CA ASP A 121 8.48 -4.97 10.29
C ASP A 121 9.87 -5.56 10.56
N HIS A 122 10.84 -4.70 10.84
CA HIS A 122 12.22 -5.11 11.09
C HIS A 122 12.35 -6.03 12.31
N ASP A 123 11.57 -5.82 13.36
CA ASP A 123 11.68 -6.62 14.59
C ASP A 123 11.12 -8.03 14.36
N LYS A 124 10.01 -8.15 13.63
CA LYS A 124 9.45 -9.46 13.25
C LYS A 124 10.35 -10.20 12.26
N ILE A 125 10.94 -9.49 11.29
CA ILE A 125 11.88 -10.08 10.33
C ILE A 125 13.14 -10.59 11.03
N THR A 126 13.71 -9.84 11.97
CA THR A 126 14.88 -10.29 12.73
C THR A 126 14.59 -11.47 13.64
N ALA A 127 13.41 -11.52 14.27
CA ALA A 127 12.94 -12.68 15.02
C ALA A 127 12.80 -13.91 14.11
N ALA A 128 12.16 -13.76 12.95
CA ALA A 128 12.02 -14.84 11.97
C ALA A 128 13.36 -15.30 11.39
N ILE A 129 14.31 -14.39 11.19
CA ILE A 129 15.69 -14.71 10.80
C ILE A 129 16.37 -15.57 11.87
N THR A 130 16.25 -15.18 13.15
CA THR A 130 16.82 -15.95 14.27
C THR A 130 16.21 -17.34 14.34
N ALA A 131 14.88 -17.44 14.23
CA ALA A 131 14.18 -18.71 14.19
C ALA A 131 14.60 -19.58 12.99
N ALA A 132 14.79 -18.98 11.81
CA ALA A 132 15.29 -19.69 10.63
C ALA A 132 16.73 -20.18 10.80
N GLN A 133 17.59 -19.42 11.48
CA GLN A 133 18.95 -19.86 11.79
C GLN A 133 18.94 -21.06 12.75
N GLU A 134 18.10 -21.02 13.78
CA GLU A 134 17.99 -22.09 14.79
C GLU A 134 17.36 -23.36 14.22
N GLN A 135 16.26 -23.25 13.47
CA GLN A 135 15.50 -24.40 12.99
C GLN A 135 16.09 -25.04 11.74
N LEU A 136 16.60 -24.23 10.80
CA LEU A 136 17.07 -24.73 9.50
C LEU A 136 18.60 -24.80 9.42
N GLY A 137 19.32 -24.39 10.47
CA GLY A 137 20.77 -24.28 10.44
C GLY A 137 21.26 -23.34 9.33
N ALA A 138 20.43 -22.35 8.97
CA ALA A 138 20.69 -21.45 7.86
C ALA A 138 21.85 -20.54 8.20
N ALA A 139 23.08 -20.98 7.91
CA ALA A 139 24.27 -20.18 8.13
C ALA A 139 24.18 -18.91 7.27
N ARG A 140 24.37 -17.75 7.93
CA ARG A 140 24.50 -16.45 7.26
C ARG A 140 25.55 -16.59 6.16
N ARG A 141 25.18 -16.31 4.91
CA ARG A 141 26.14 -16.36 3.83
C ARG A 141 27.24 -15.36 4.19
N PRO A 142 28.53 -15.75 4.17
CA PRO A 142 29.58 -14.77 4.32
C PRO A 142 29.37 -13.75 3.20
N GLU A 143 29.15 -12.51 3.59
CA GLU A 143 29.09 -11.39 2.67
C GLU A 143 30.36 -11.51 1.82
N ALA A 144 30.19 -11.69 0.50
CA ALA A 144 31.34 -11.86 -0.37
C ALA A 144 32.12 -10.57 -0.23
N VAL A 145 33.19 -10.60 0.59
CA VAL A 145 34.12 -9.50 0.75
C VAL A 145 34.46 -9.12 -0.67
N ARG A 146 33.94 -7.98 -1.12
CA ARG A 146 34.38 -7.36 -2.34
C ARG A 146 35.82 -7.07 -2.03
N ARG A 147 36.69 -8.01 -2.39
CA ARG A 147 38.10 -7.77 -2.58
C ARG A 147 38.11 -6.78 -3.72
N GLU A 148 37.86 -5.53 -3.39
CA GLU A 148 38.47 -4.41 -4.08
C GLU A 148 39.92 -4.86 -4.19
N ARG A 149 40.25 -5.35 -5.38
CA ARG A 149 41.62 -5.50 -5.82
C ARG A 149 42.15 -4.07 -5.83
N GLN A 150 42.48 -3.58 -4.63
CA GLN A 150 43.58 -2.67 -4.42
C GLN A 150 44.82 -3.47 -4.82
N LEU A 151 44.99 -3.64 -6.14
CA LEU A 151 46.28 -3.77 -6.77
C LEU A 151 46.92 -2.37 -6.73
N LEU A 152 47.10 -1.84 -5.52
CA LEU A 152 48.09 -0.81 -5.23
C LEU A 152 49.34 -1.57 -4.78
N SER A 153 50.11 -2.02 -5.77
CA SER A 153 51.54 -2.27 -5.60
C SER A 153 52.20 -2.09 -6.96
N GLY A 154 52.64 -0.84 -7.18
CA GLY A 154 53.81 -0.48 -7.99
C GLY A 154 53.76 -0.76 -9.49
N ALA A 155 53.15 0.13 -10.27
CA ALA A 155 53.67 0.69 -11.54
C ALA A 155 52.53 1.28 -12.39
N GLY A 156 52.62 2.58 -12.70
CA GLY A 156 51.82 3.24 -13.74
C GLY A 156 50.69 4.10 -13.21
N ALA A 157 50.89 5.41 -13.24
CA ALA A 157 49.82 6.40 -13.09
C ALA A 157 48.70 6.18 -14.14
N PRO A 158 47.42 6.44 -13.83
CA PRO A 158 46.40 6.52 -14.88
C PRO A 158 46.58 7.82 -15.66
N PRO A 159 46.61 7.82 -17.01
CA PRO A 159 46.34 9.04 -17.74
C PRO A 159 44.90 9.46 -17.43
N THR A 160 44.77 10.59 -16.75
CA THR A 160 43.52 11.34 -16.58
C THR A 160 42.98 11.71 -17.95
N GLY A 161 41.87 11.09 -18.34
CA GLY A 161 41.06 11.54 -19.48
C GLY A 161 40.31 10.39 -20.17
N PRO A 162 39.02 10.57 -20.52
CA PRO A 162 38.35 9.63 -21.41
C PRO A 162 39.09 9.63 -22.75
N LYS A 163 39.56 8.46 -23.18
CA LYS A 163 40.17 8.29 -24.50
C LYS A 163 39.13 8.73 -25.55
N PRO A 164 39.46 9.67 -26.46
CA PRO A 164 38.53 10.00 -27.53
C PRO A 164 38.28 8.72 -28.33
N ASN A 165 37.00 8.37 -28.50
CA ASN A 165 36.62 7.19 -29.25
C ASN A 165 37.25 7.27 -30.65
N ALA A 166 38.16 6.35 -30.97
CA ALA A 166 38.81 6.28 -32.28
C ALA A 166 37.78 6.19 -33.43
N TRP A 167 36.57 5.73 -33.11
CA TRP A 167 35.43 5.69 -34.01
C TRP A 167 34.85 7.08 -34.32
N ALA A 168 34.84 8.01 -33.37
CA ALA A 168 34.39 9.38 -33.59
C ALA A 168 35.37 10.16 -34.48
N GLY A 169 36.68 9.85 -34.43
CA GLY A 169 37.69 10.42 -35.32
C GLY A 169 37.61 9.93 -36.76
N ALA A 170 36.95 8.80 -37.04
CA ALA A 170 36.78 8.28 -38.39
C ALA A 170 35.73 9.06 -39.21
N PHE A 171 34.83 9.79 -38.52
CA PHE A 171 33.76 10.57 -39.14
C PHE A 171 33.90 12.08 -38.91
N GLY A 172 34.98 12.53 -38.27
CA GLY A 172 35.29 13.94 -38.12
C GLY A 172 35.83 14.54 -39.42
N PRO A 173 35.68 15.86 -39.64
CA PRO A 173 36.26 16.52 -40.80
C PRO A 173 37.78 16.35 -40.81
N ARG A 174 38.33 15.94 -41.94
CA ARG A 174 39.77 15.77 -42.13
C ARG A 174 40.38 17.16 -42.26
N ASP A 175 41.22 17.55 -41.31
CA ASP A 175 41.92 18.84 -41.37
C ASP A 175 42.70 18.95 -42.69
N PRO A 176 42.53 20.03 -43.46
CA PRO A 176 43.37 20.32 -44.62
C PRO A 176 44.72 20.90 -44.17
N ASP A 177 45.81 20.39 -44.76
CA ASP A 177 47.19 20.89 -44.60
C ASP A 177 47.35 22.35 -45.07
#